data_AF-Q2UU69-F1
#
_entry.id   AF-Q2UU69-F1
#
_cell.length_a   1.000
_cell.length_b   1.000
_cell.length_c   1.000
_cell.angle_alpha   90.00
_cell.angle_beta   90.00
_cell.angle_gamma   90.00
#
_symmetry.space_group_name_H-M   'P 1'
#
loop_
_entity.id
_entity.type
_entity.pdbx_description
1 polymer ?
#
loop_
_entity_poly.entity_id
_entity_poly.type
_entity_poly.pdbx_seq_one_letter_code
_entity_poly.pdbx_strand_id
1 'polypeptide(L)'
;MAKTTQLSTYRRDIWPSRKAAAEGFSRSPFYQAWDSRVLDRWIKYGLRELPTAIHQLPSEASKDGEQPVTLTTPLHQEVFTFSRPNYDGPPGKDVPVDRVTHPDLDPNHLGSFPFYRPEPSRIFAEIPHLRPSVMYIFGGKSDMCLPEMMADKMANTGVGLGGSGGAAAGRVRDVYLKEYGHLLAQEAPTECAEAASKWLGQELRRWREEDQSFREQWSRKSKVEKITIDPRWKEHVPAPVRNKRGPSKPKL
;
A
#
# COMPACT_ATOMS: atom_id res chain seq x y z
N MET A 1 4.52 1.18 -21.26
CA MET A 1 3.38 1.94 -20.70
C MET A 1 2.48 0.97 -19.97
N ALA A 2 2.05 1.28 -18.74
CA ALA A 2 1.18 0.39 -17.99
C ALA A 2 -0.19 0.27 -18.67
N LYS A 3 -0.72 -0.96 -18.74
CA LYS A 3 -2.03 -1.26 -19.36
C LYS A 3 -3.17 -0.51 -18.66
N THR A 4 -3.09 -0.36 -17.34
CA THR A 4 -4.03 0.41 -16.52
C THR A 4 -4.12 1.87 -16.95
N THR A 5 -2.98 2.52 -17.22
CA THR A 5 -2.93 3.88 -17.74
C THR A 5 -3.69 4.00 -19.06
N GLN A 6 -3.39 3.12 -20.02
CA GLN A 6 -4.05 3.16 -21.33
C GLN A 6 -5.57 2.96 -21.22
N LEU A 7 -6.00 1.94 -20.47
CA LEU A 7 -7.42 1.61 -20.33
C LEU A 7 -8.20 2.71 -19.62
N SER A 8 -7.65 3.30 -18.55
CA SER A 8 -8.33 4.35 -17.79
C SER A 8 -8.31 5.71 -18.49
N THR A 9 -7.32 6.02 -19.34
CA THR A 9 -7.28 7.28 -20.10
C THR A 9 -8.43 7.43 -21.09
N TYR A 10 -8.78 6.36 -21.81
CA TYR A 10 -9.77 6.41 -22.90
C TYR A 10 -11.15 5.85 -22.51
N ARG A 11 -11.36 5.54 -21.24
CA ARG A 11 -12.63 4.97 -20.79
C ARG A 11 -13.76 6.00 -20.91
N ARG A 12 -14.98 5.48 -21.03
CA ARG A 12 -16.20 6.28 -20.87
C ARG A 12 -16.27 6.89 -19.48
N ASP A 13 -16.62 8.17 -19.40
CA ASP A 13 -16.69 8.94 -18.16
C ASP A 13 -18.04 9.64 -17.93
N ILE A 14 -18.95 9.60 -18.92
CA ILE A 14 -20.29 10.19 -18.83
C ILE A 14 -21.32 9.15 -19.28
N TRP A 15 -22.45 9.12 -18.57
CA TRP A 15 -23.63 8.33 -18.92
C TRP A 15 -24.89 9.21 -18.91
N PRO A 16 -25.89 8.91 -19.76
CA PRO A 16 -27.13 9.68 -19.82
C PRO A 16 -27.92 9.68 -18.51
N SER A 17 -27.78 8.60 -17.72
CA SER A 17 -28.34 8.50 -16.37
C SER A 17 -27.64 7.43 -15.55
N ARG A 18 -27.88 7.44 -14.23
CA ARG A 18 -27.38 6.37 -13.33
C ARG A 18 -27.91 4.99 -13.72
N LYS A 19 -29.16 4.91 -14.18
CA LYS A 19 -29.77 3.67 -14.66
C LYS A 19 -29.07 3.15 -15.90
N ALA A 20 -28.84 4.01 -16.89
CA ALA A 20 -28.09 3.65 -18.10
C ALA A 20 -26.64 3.21 -17.78
N ALA A 21 -26.00 3.85 -16.80
CA ALA A 21 -24.68 3.44 -16.32
C ALA A 21 -24.71 2.03 -15.68
N ALA A 22 -25.68 1.78 -14.80
CA ALA A 22 -25.87 0.49 -14.14
C ALA A 22 -26.08 -0.66 -15.15
N GLU A 23 -26.96 -0.45 -16.14
CA GLU A 23 -27.18 -1.40 -17.23
C GLU A 23 -25.93 -1.64 -18.09
N GLY A 24 -25.14 -0.59 -18.31
CA GLY A 24 -23.86 -0.69 -18.99
C GLY A 24 -22.84 -1.51 -18.20
N PHE A 25 -22.76 -1.28 -16.90
CA PHE A 25 -21.85 -2.02 -16.02
C PHE A 25 -22.24 -3.49 -15.92
N SER A 26 -23.52 -3.81 -15.75
CA SER A 26 -23.98 -5.20 -15.61
C SER A 26 -23.72 -6.07 -16.85
N ARG A 27 -23.58 -5.47 -18.05
CA ARG A 27 -23.23 -6.17 -19.29
C ARG A 27 -21.72 -6.38 -19.49
N SER A 28 -20.88 -5.66 -18.74
CA SER A 28 -19.43 -5.72 -18.90
C SER A 28 -18.84 -6.92 -18.15
N PRO A 29 -18.07 -7.80 -18.80
CA PRO A 29 -17.39 -8.92 -18.13
C PRO A 29 -16.51 -8.49 -16.96
N PHE A 30 -15.93 -7.28 -17.03
CA PHE A 30 -15.12 -6.71 -15.96
C PHE A 30 -15.92 -6.51 -14.66
N TYR A 31 -17.14 -5.97 -14.74
CA TYR A 31 -17.98 -5.73 -13.58
C TYR A 31 -18.79 -6.98 -13.19
N GLN A 32 -19.06 -7.89 -14.12
CA GLN A 32 -19.71 -9.17 -13.83
C GLN A 32 -18.86 -10.07 -12.93
N ALA A 33 -17.55 -9.89 -12.92
CA ALA A 33 -16.66 -10.59 -12.00
C ALA A 33 -16.77 -10.09 -10.54
N TRP A 34 -17.34 -8.91 -10.31
CA TRP A 34 -17.45 -8.33 -8.97
C TRP A 34 -18.59 -8.96 -8.19
N ASP A 35 -18.46 -8.99 -6.86
CA ASP A 35 -19.58 -9.29 -5.96
C ASP A 35 -20.70 -8.26 -6.21
N SER A 36 -21.94 -8.74 -6.35
CA SER A 36 -23.08 -7.89 -6.72
C SER A 36 -23.29 -6.74 -5.74
N ARG A 37 -23.01 -6.95 -4.44
CA ARG A 37 -23.14 -5.91 -3.40
C ARG A 37 -22.08 -4.83 -3.57
N VAL A 38 -20.90 -5.18 -4.08
CA VAL A 38 -19.85 -4.21 -4.41
C VAL A 38 -20.26 -3.41 -5.64
N LEU A 39 -20.79 -4.06 -6.69
CA LEU A 39 -21.28 -3.38 -7.88
C LEU A 39 -22.44 -2.42 -7.55
N ASP A 40 -23.37 -2.81 -6.68
CA ASP A 40 -24.46 -1.92 -6.23
C ASP A 40 -23.92 -0.67 -5.52
N ARG A 41 -22.90 -0.83 -4.66
CA ARG A 41 -22.21 0.29 -4.00
C ARG A 41 -21.45 1.15 -5.01
N TRP A 42 -20.84 0.55 -6.02
CA TRP A 42 -20.18 1.28 -7.10
C TRP A 42 -21.17 2.13 -7.89
N ILE A 43 -22.33 1.59 -8.26
CA ILE A 43 -23.39 2.35 -8.95
C ILE A 43 -23.91 3.49 -8.07
N LYS A 44 -24.06 3.25 -6.76
CA LYS A 44 -24.58 4.24 -5.82
C LYS A 44 -23.59 5.37 -5.51
N TYR A 45 -22.34 5.04 -5.23
CA TYR A 45 -21.35 5.98 -4.70
C TYR A 45 -20.24 6.35 -5.70
N GLY A 46 -19.95 5.47 -6.66
CA GLY A 46 -18.96 5.69 -7.71
C GLY A 46 -19.43 6.65 -8.80
N LEU A 47 -20.71 7.01 -8.82
CA LEU A 47 -21.29 7.94 -9.79
C LEU A 47 -21.91 9.17 -9.10
N ARG A 48 -21.72 10.35 -9.71
CA ARG A 48 -22.29 11.64 -9.30
C ARG A 48 -22.99 12.32 -10.47
N GLU A 49 -23.97 13.16 -10.16
CA GLU A 49 -24.76 13.91 -11.15
C GLU A 49 -23.96 15.09 -11.74
N LEU A 50 -24.30 15.47 -12.97
CA LEU A 50 -23.84 16.70 -13.61
C LEU A 50 -24.76 17.89 -13.20
N PRO A 51 -24.26 19.14 -13.23
CA PRO A 51 -22.94 19.55 -13.69
C PRO A 51 -21.83 19.34 -12.66
N THR A 52 -20.60 19.28 -13.16
CA THR A 52 -19.36 19.28 -12.37
C THR A 52 -18.38 20.31 -12.94
N ALA A 53 -17.25 20.54 -12.26
CA ALA A 53 -16.23 21.46 -12.76
C ALA A 53 -15.65 21.09 -14.16
N ILE A 54 -15.68 19.81 -14.52
CA ILE A 54 -15.13 19.31 -15.80
C ILE A 54 -16.22 18.99 -16.84
N HIS A 55 -17.43 18.67 -16.39
CA HIS A 55 -18.55 18.28 -17.26
C HIS A 55 -19.76 19.15 -16.99
N GLN A 56 -20.13 19.98 -17.96
CA GLN A 56 -21.34 20.81 -17.90
C GLN A 56 -22.57 20.02 -18.35
N LEU A 57 -23.77 20.49 -18.00
CA LEU A 57 -25.00 19.87 -18.50
C LEU A 57 -25.03 19.92 -20.04
N PRO A 58 -25.35 18.80 -20.71
CA PRO A 58 -25.57 18.81 -22.14
C PRO A 58 -26.68 19.80 -22.50
N SER A 59 -26.56 20.45 -23.66
CA SER A 59 -27.55 21.43 -24.17
C SER A 59 -28.97 20.85 -24.27
N GLU A 60 -29.09 19.52 -24.38
CA GLU A 60 -30.34 18.76 -24.46
C GLU A 60 -30.72 18.07 -23.13
N ALA A 61 -30.42 18.69 -21.99
CA ALA A 61 -30.58 18.03 -20.69
C ALA A 61 -32.02 17.54 -20.41
N SER A 62 -32.11 16.20 -20.28
CA SER A 62 -33.16 15.41 -19.63
C SER A 62 -34.49 15.30 -20.38
N LYS A 63 -34.64 14.30 -21.27
CA LYS A 63 -35.94 13.98 -21.87
C LYS A 63 -36.94 13.30 -20.92
N ASP A 64 -36.52 12.79 -19.75
CA ASP A 64 -37.41 11.98 -18.89
C ASP A 64 -37.16 12.18 -17.38
N GLY A 65 -36.67 13.35 -16.95
CA GLY A 65 -36.40 13.64 -15.53
C GLY A 65 -35.18 12.93 -14.92
N GLU A 66 -34.50 12.08 -15.68
CA GLU A 66 -33.22 11.49 -15.29
C GLU A 66 -32.05 12.43 -15.61
N GLN A 67 -31.14 12.62 -14.64
CA GLN A 67 -29.95 13.46 -14.79
C GLN A 67 -28.73 12.65 -15.27
N PRO A 68 -27.92 13.20 -16.20
CA PRO A 68 -26.64 12.63 -16.57
C PRO A 68 -25.70 12.47 -15.39
N VAL A 69 -24.88 11.44 -15.43
CA VAL A 69 -23.90 11.13 -14.37
C VAL A 69 -22.50 10.93 -14.93
N THR A 70 -21.52 11.15 -14.07
CA THR A 70 -20.09 10.90 -14.29
C THR A 70 -19.50 10.17 -13.08
N LEU A 71 -18.23 9.79 -13.14
CA LEU A 71 -17.54 9.18 -12.01
C LEU A 71 -17.36 10.20 -10.86
N THR A 72 -17.56 9.72 -9.62
CA THR A 72 -17.29 10.50 -8.41
C THR A 72 -15.80 10.83 -8.30
N THR A 73 -14.95 9.83 -8.55
CA THR A 73 -13.51 10.02 -8.78
C THR A 73 -13.27 10.19 -10.28
N PRO A 74 -12.91 11.38 -10.77
CA PRO A 74 -12.69 11.61 -12.19
C PRO A 74 -11.60 10.68 -12.75
N LEU A 75 -11.73 10.27 -14.03
CA LEU A 75 -10.71 9.43 -14.68
C LEU A 75 -9.30 10.02 -14.60
N HIS A 76 -9.18 11.35 -14.64
CA HIS A 76 -7.90 12.05 -14.53
C HIS A 76 -7.20 11.75 -13.20
N GLN A 77 -7.94 11.83 -12.09
CA GLN A 77 -7.39 11.56 -10.75
C GLN A 77 -7.00 10.09 -10.60
N GLU A 78 -7.78 9.17 -11.17
CA GLU A 78 -7.43 7.76 -11.16
C GLU A 78 -6.16 7.47 -11.98
N VAL A 79 -6.06 7.99 -13.21
CA VAL A 79 -4.89 7.76 -14.08
C VAL A 79 -3.61 8.29 -13.43
N PHE A 80 -3.68 9.39 -12.69
CA PHE A 80 -2.53 9.92 -11.95
C PHE A 80 -2.02 8.98 -10.85
N THR A 81 -2.83 8.05 -10.37
CA THR A 81 -2.36 7.02 -9.42
C THR A 81 -1.47 5.96 -10.09
N PHE A 82 -1.74 5.64 -11.36
CA PHE A 82 -0.99 4.65 -12.13
C PHE A 82 0.27 5.21 -12.78
N SER A 83 0.31 6.51 -13.07
CA SER A 83 1.34 7.09 -13.91
C SER A 83 1.60 8.55 -13.58
N ARG A 84 2.85 8.87 -13.28
CA ARG A 84 3.35 10.25 -13.22
C ARG A 84 4.05 10.57 -14.55
N PRO A 85 3.67 11.64 -15.25
CA PRO A 85 4.34 12.04 -16.49
C PRO A 85 5.84 12.24 -16.30
N ASN A 86 6.59 11.82 -17.31
CA ASN A 86 8.00 12.14 -17.51
C ASN A 86 8.22 12.31 -19.03
N TYR A 87 7.55 13.29 -19.64
CA TYR A 87 7.49 13.45 -21.10
C TYR A 87 8.78 13.94 -21.73
N ASP A 88 9.61 14.63 -20.95
CA ASP A 88 10.87 15.21 -21.42
C ASP A 88 12.01 14.18 -21.48
N GLY A 89 11.68 12.89 -21.30
CA GLY A 89 12.62 11.78 -21.37
C GLY A 89 13.02 11.27 -19.98
N PRO A 90 13.41 9.99 -19.85
CA PRO A 90 14.36 9.69 -18.79
C PRO A 90 15.63 10.48 -19.13
N PRO A 91 16.31 11.08 -18.16
CA PRO A 91 17.53 11.77 -18.49
C PRO A 91 18.48 10.81 -19.23
N GLY A 92 18.71 11.09 -20.53
CA GLY A 92 19.81 10.51 -21.28
C GLY A 92 21.12 10.98 -20.64
N LYS A 93 22.28 10.49 -21.12
CA LYS A 93 23.59 10.84 -20.52
C LYS A 93 23.81 12.37 -20.34
N ASP A 94 23.10 13.21 -21.11
CA ASP A 94 23.29 14.67 -21.14
C ASP A 94 22.08 15.50 -20.67
N VAL A 95 20.95 14.89 -20.29
CA VAL A 95 19.86 15.63 -19.64
C VAL A 95 19.98 15.35 -18.14
N PRO A 96 20.09 16.35 -17.26
CA PRO A 96 20.08 16.09 -15.82
C PRO A 96 18.66 15.75 -15.33
N VAL A 97 18.55 14.86 -14.34
CA VAL A 97 17.28 14.69 -13.59
C VAL A 97 16.92 16.01 -12.95
N ASP A 98 15.73 16.54 -13.25
CA ASP A 98 15.19 17.68 -12.50
C ASP A 98 14.85 17.23 -11.07
N ARG A 99 15.71 17.59 -10.11
CA ARG A 99 15.53 17.22 -8.70
C ARG A 99 14.45 18.04 -8.00
N VAL A 100 13.93 19.11 -8.60
CA VAL A 100 12.79 19.86 -8.08
C VAL A 100 11.49 19.15 -8.44
N THR A 101 11.33 18.76 -9.70
CA THR A 101 10.08 18.19 -10.19
C THR A 101 10.07 16.66 -10.23
N HIS A 102 11.22 15.98 -10.23
CA HIS A 102 11.38 14.52 -10.36
C HIS A 102 12.50 13.96 -9.43
N PRO A 103 12.52 14.30 -8.12
CA PRO A 103 13.61 13.92 -7.20
C PRO A 103 13.81 12.40 -7.07
N ASP A 104 12.75 11.64 -7.30
CA ASP A 104 12.59 10.20 -7.13
C ASP A 104 12.67 9.40 -8.44
N LEU A 105 12.99 10.06 -9.55
CA LEU A 105 13.21 9.41 -10.84
C LEU A 105 14.58 8.69 -10.86
N ASP A 106 14.54 7.39 -11.08
CA ASP A 106 15.71 6.60 -11.48
C ASP A 106 15.72 6.45 -13.02
N PRO A 107 16.64 7.11 -13.74
CA PRO A 107 16.70 7.01 -15.20
C PRO A 107 17.04 5.60 -15.69
N ASN A 108 17.71 4.79 -14.87
CA ASN A 108 18.12 3.44 -15.25
C ASN A 108 17.02 2.40 -15.01
N HIS A 109 15.92 2.77 -14.34
CA HIS A 109 14.80 1.88 -14.10
C HIS A 109 13.98 1.64 -15.37
N LEU A 110 13.62 0.38 -15.63
CA LEU A 110 12.76 0.02 -16.75
C LEU A 110 11.38 0.67 -16.56
N GLY A 111 10.90 1.40 -17.57
CA GLY A 111 9.63 2.12 -17.47
C GLY A 111 9.74 3.45 -16.72
N SER A 112 10.89 4.10 -16.75
CA SER A 112 11.08 5.49 -16.31
C SER A 112 10.53 6.53 -17.31
N PHE A 113 10.04 6.10 -18.48
CA PHE A 113 9.52 6.94 -19.57
C PHE A 113 8.42 6.24 -20.38
N PRO A 114 7.42 6.98 -20.93
CA PRO A 114 7.11 8.41 -20.73
C PRO A 114 6.35 8.69 -19.44
N PHE A 115 6.14 7.66 -18.63
CA PHE A 115 5.53 7.72 -17.31
C PHE A 115 6.34 6.86 -16.36
N TYR A 116 6.37 7.20 -15.08
CA TYR A 116 7.03 6.42 -14.03
C TYR A 116 6.23 6.43 -12.72
N ARG A 117 6.52 5.46 -11.84
CA ARG A 117 6.08 5.42 -10.44
C ARG A 117 7.19 4.73 -9.62
N PRO A 118 7.91 5.45 -8.75
CA PRO A 118 9.03 4.84 -8.01
C PRO A 118 8.57 4.07 -6.76
N GLU A 119 7.32 4.28 -6.31
CA GLU A 119 6.83 3.74 -5.04
C GLU A 119 6.89 2.21 -4.95
N PRO A 120 6.49 1.41 -5.96
CA PRO A 120 6.53 -0.04 -5.83
C PRO A 120 7.94 -0.58 -5.56
N SER A 121 8.93 -0.15 -6.35
CA SER A 121 10.33 -0.56 -6.22
C SER A 121 10.93 -0.08 -4.90
N ARG A 122 10.65 1.18 -4.52
CA ARG A 122 11.13 1.75 -3.26
C ARG A 122 10.55 0.99 -2.06
N ILE A 123 9.23 0.79 -2.01
CA ILE A 123 8.60 0.07 -0.90
C ILE A 123 9.07 -1.37 -0.83
N PHE A 124 9.28 -2.04 -1.97
CA PHE A 124 9.82 -3.40 -1.98
C PHE A 124 11.24 -3.50 -1.39
N ALA A 125 12.06 -2.45 -1.50
CA ALA A 125 13.36 -2.40 -0.82
C ALA A 125 13.23 -2.23 0.71
N GLU A 126 12.11 -1.68 1.20
CA GLU A 126 11.88 -1.38 2.62
C GLU A 126 11.15 -2.50 3.38
N ILE A 127 10.41 -3.38 2.70
CA ILE A 127 9.66 -4.48 3.35
C ILE A 127 10.54 -5.45 4.17
N PRO A 128 11.86 -5.64 3.95
CA PRO A 128 12.69 -6.41 4.87
C PRO A 128 12.70 -5.87 6.29
N HIS A 129 12.54 -4.56 6.48
CA HIS A 129 12.57 -3.90 7.78
C HIS A 129 11.18 -3.82 8.44
N LEU A 130 10.16 -4.44 7.84
CA LEU A 130 8.80 -4.36 8.33
C LEU A 130 8.63 -5.21 9.61
N ARG A 131 8.46 -4.51 10.73
CA ARG A 131 8.28 -5.09 12.07
C ARG A 131 6.93 -5.77 12.35
N PRO A 132 5.76 -5.27 11.89
CA PRO A 132 4.49 -5.97 12.11
C PRO A 132 4.42 -7.30 11.34
N SER A 133 3.52 -8.18 11.77
CA SER A 133 3.14 -9.34 10.93
C SER A 133 2.47 -8.87 9.65
N VAL A 134 2.59 -9.69 8.61
CA VAL A 134 1.95 -9.46 7.31
C VAL A 134 1.20 -10.71 6.87
N MET A 135 0.01 -10.51 6.32
CA MET A 135 -0.65 -11.52 5.52
C MET A 135 -0.89 -10.98 4.11
N TYR A 136 -0.36 -11.67 3.11
CA TYR A 136 -0.70 -11.42 1.72
C TYR A 136 -1.96 -12.20 1.33
N ILE A 137 -2.83 -11.60 0.54
CA ILE A 137 -3.94 -12.30 -0.11
C ILE A 137 -3.72 -12.16 -1.62
N PHE A 138 -3.49 -13.28 -2.29
CA PHE A 138 -3.13 -13.33 -3.70
C PHE A 138 -4.28 -13.89 -4.54
N GLY A 139 -4.54 -13.27 -5.69
CA GLY A 139 -5.56 -13.70 -6.64
C GLY A 139 -4.94 -14.56 -7.73
N GLY A 140 -5.46 -15.77 -7.95
CA GLY A 140 -4.84 -16.73 -8.87
C GLY A 140 -4.92 -16.38 -10.35
N LYS A 141 -5.86 -15.51 -10.73
CA LYS A 141 -6.01 -14.97 -12.10
C LYS A 141 -5.41 -13.57 -12.25
N SER A 142 -4.73 -13.05 -11.22
CA SER A 142 -4.09 -11.73 -11.22
C SER A 142 -2.75 -11.77 -11.95
N ASP A 143 -2.57 -10.90 -12.94
CA ASP A 143 -1.30 -10.67 -13.63
C ASP A 143 -0.24 -9.98 -12.75
N MET A 144 -0.64 -9.50 -11.57
CA MET A 144 0.25 -8.95 -10.54
C MET A 144 0.52 -9.92 -9.38
N CYS A 145 0.12 -11.18 -9.51
CA CYS A 145 0.39 -12.24 -8.54
C CYS A 145 1.02 -13.47 -9.23
N LEU A 146 1.98 -13.23 -10.12
CA LEU A 146 2.77 -14.31 -10.71
C LEU A 146 3.56 -15.07 -9.62
N PRO A 147 3.81 -16.38 -9.79
CA PRO A 147 4.48 -17.20 -8.78
C PRO A 147 5.78 -16.58 -8.24
N GLU A 148 6.62 -16.03 -9.12
CA GLU A 148 7.86 -15.35 -8.78
C GLU A 148 7.62 -14.07 -7.95
N MET A 149 6.60 -13.28 -8.30
CA MET A 149 6.27 -12.05 -7.56
C MET A 149 5.75 -12.35 -6.16
N MET A 150 4.97 -13.43 -6.01
CA MET A 150 4.49 -13.89 -4.71
C MET A 150 5.65 -14.42 -3.87
N ALA A 151 6.52 -15.25 -4.46
CA ALA A 151 7.69 -15.79 -3.80
C ALA A 151 8.63 -14.67 -3.31
N ASP A 152 8.86 -13.64 -4.15
CA ASP A 152 9.66 -12.47 -3.82
C ASP A 152 9.10 -11.72 -2.61
N LYS A 153 7.78 -11.49 -2.55
CA LYS A 153 7.16 -10.86 -1.37
C LYS A 153 7.31 -11.71 -0.12
N MET A 154 7.13 -13.02 -0.23
CA MET A 154 7.25 -13.94 0.90
C MET A 154 8.68 -14.06 1.42
N ALA A 155 9.67 -14.04 0.53
CA ALA A 155 11.08 -14.18 0.87
C ALA A 155 11.68 -12.89 1.47
N ASN A 156 11.16 -11.71 1.10
CA ASN A 156 11.76 -10.43 1.49
C ASN A 156 11.05 -9.75 2.67
N THR A 157 9.78 -10.04 2.96
CA THR A 157 9.07 -9.28 3.99
C THR A 157 9.53 -9.64 5.40
N GLY A 158 9.95 -8.62 6.15
CA GLY A 158 10.28 -8.70 7.58
C GLY A 158 11.56 -9.47 7.92
N VAL A 159 12.35 -9.91 6.94
CA VAL A 159 13.56 -10.73 7.19
C VAL A 159 14.80 -9.92 7.55
N GLY A 160 14.78 -8.62 7.34
CA GLY A 160 15.91 -7.71 7.58
C GLY A 160 16.04 -7.24 9.02
N LEU A 161 17.08 -6.44 9.29
CA LEU A 161 17.33 -5.86 10.60
C LEU A 161 16.11 -5.04 11.08
N GLY A 162 15.64 -5.33 12.30
CA GLY A 162 14.46 -4.67 12.87
C GLY A 162 13.11 -5.13 12.29
N GLY A 163 13.13 -6.05 11.32
CA GLY A 163 11.95 -6.70 10.76
C GLY A 163 11.32 -7.69 11.72
N SER A 164 10.18 -8.24 11.31
CA SER A 164 9.40 -9.18 12.12
C SER A 164 10.07 -10.55 12.32
N GLY A 165 11.04 -10.92 11.47
CA GLY A 165 11.56 -12.28 11.33
C GLY A 165 10.92 -13.06 10.16
N GLY A 166 10.01 -12.42 9.42
CA GLY A 166 9.48 -12.95 8.17
C GLY A 166 8.65 -14.23 8.31
N ALA A 167 8.59 -14.99 7.21
CA ALA A 167 7.84 -16.25 7.16
C ALA A 167 8.44 -17.33 8.10
N ALA A 168 9.77 -17.37 8.24
CA ALA A 168 10.47 -18.32 9.11
C ALA A 168 10.10 -18.14 10.59
N ALA A 169 9.86 -16.91 11.04
CA ALA A 169 9.36 -16.62 12.39
C ALA A 169 7.83 -16.77 12.53
N GLY A 170 7.13 -17.22 11.48
CA GLY A 170 5.67 -17.33 11.44
C GLY A 170 4.93 -15.98 11.41
N ARG A 171 5.64 -14.89 11.06
CA ARG A 171 5.13 -13.51 11.10
C ARG A 171 4.62 -13.04 9.75
N VAL A 172 5.01 -13.74 8.67
CA VAL A 172 4.54 -13.49 7.32
C VAL A 172 3.93 -14.76 6.76
N ARG A 173 2.76 -14.63 6.14
CA ARG A 173 2.06 -15.73 5.47
C ARG A 173 1.24 -15.22 4.30
N ASP A 174 0.70 -16.13 3.51
CA ASP A 174 -0.20 -15.81 2.43
C ASP A 174 -1.48 -16.67 2.45
N VAL A 175 -2.47 -16.20 1.68
CA VAL A 175 -3.64 -16.95 1.25
C VAL A 175 -3.75 -16.79 -0.26
N TYR A 176 -3.91 -17.90 -0.96
CA TYR A 176 -4.05 -17.92 -2.42
C TYR A 176 -5.49 -18.24 -2.82
N LEU A 177 -6.16 -17.26 -3.43
CA LEU A 177 -7.54 -17.35 -3.91
C LEU A 177 -7.52 -17.61 -5.42
N LYS A 178 -7.40 -18.90 -5.78
CA LYS A 178 -7.15 -19.37 -7.15
C LYS A 178 -8.10 -18.80 -8.21
N GLU A 179 -9.38 -18.66 -7.86
CA GLU A 179 -10.43 -18.36 -8.84
C GLU A 179 -10.64 -16.87 -9.13
N TYR A 180 -9.93 -15.99 -8.43
CA TYR A 180 -10.17 -14.55 -8.49
C TYR A 180 -9.02 -13.80 -9.14
N GLY A 181 -9.36 -12.68 -9.77
CA GLY A 181 -8.46 -11.79 -10.49
C GLY A 181 -7.75 -10.79 -9.60
N HIS A 182 -7.33 -9.70 -10.22
CA HIS A 182 -6.54 -8.66 -9.58
C HIS A 182 -7.35 -7.85 -8.55
N LEU A 183 -8.65 -7.66 -8.79
CA LEU A 183 -9.52 -6.82 -7.97
C LEU A 183 -10.18 -7.63 -6.84
N LEU A 184 -9.36 -8.32 -6.05
CA LEU A 184 -9.82 -9.21 -4.98
C LEU A 184 -10.82 -8.59 -4.01
N ALA A 185 -10.61 -7.31 -3.64
CA ALA A 185 -11.51 -6.61 -2.73
C ALA A 185 -12.91 -6.39 -3.32
N GLN A 186 -13.02 -6.41 -4.65
CA GLN A 186 -14.27 -6.25 -5.38
C GLN A 186 -14.87 -7.61 -5.78
N GLU A 187 -14.04 -8.57 -6.17
CA GLU A 187 -14.46 -9.89 -6.66
C GLU A 187 -14.75 -10.87 -5.52
N ALA A 188 -13.96 -10.85 -4.44
CA ALA A 188 -13.98 -11.83 -3.35
C ALA A 188 -14.02 -11.17 -1.96
N PRO A 189 -14.96 -10.22 -1.69
CA PRO A 189 -14.95 -9.48 -0.42
C PRO A 189 -15.17 -10.40 0.79
N THR A 190 -15.96 -11.47 0.65
CA THR A 190 -16.23 -12.41 1.73
C THR A 190 -14.98 -13.23 2.07
N GLU A 191 -14.35 -13.83 1.06
CA GLU A 191 -13.15 -14.65 1.17
C GLU A 191 -11.98 -13.84 1.72
N CYS A 192 -11.81 -12.61 1.24
CA CYS A 192 -10.81 -11.69 1.77
C CYS A 192 -11.08 -11.35 3.24
N ALA A 193 -12.34 -11.08 3.61
CA ALA A 193 -12.70 -10.77 4.99
C ALA A 193 -12.51 -11.97 5.94
N GLU A 194 -12.83 -13.18 5.49
CA GLU A 194 -12.61 -14.41 6.26
C GLU A 194 -11.12 -14.67 6.48
N ALA A 195 -10.31 -14.57 5.42
CA ALA A 195 -8.86 -14.69 5.52
C ALA A 195 -8.27 -13.65 6.50
N ALA A 196 -8.65 -12.38 6.32
CA ALA A 196 -8.17 -11.26 7.12
C ALA A 196 -8.58 -11.39 8.60
N SER A 197 -9.86 -11.69 8.87
CA SER A 197 -10.38 -11.81 10.24
C SER A 197 -9.75 -12.98 11.00
N LYS A 198 -9.58 -14.14 10.36
CA LYS A 198 -8.91 -15.30 10.96
C LYS A 198 -7.46 -14.98 11.34
N TRP A 199 -6.76 -14.26 10.48
CA TRP A 199 -5.39 -13.81 10.75
C TRP A 199 -5.30 -12.75 11.84
N LEU A 200 -6.09 -11.69 11.73
CA LEU A 200 -6.14 -10.63 12.73
C LEU A 200 -6.48 -11.17 14.11
N GLY A 201 -7.41 -12.13 14.21
CA GLY A 201 -7.76 -12.77 15.47
C GLY A 201 -6.58 -13.49 16.14
N GLN A 202 -5.68 -14.10 15.37
CA GLN A 202 -4.46 -14.74 15.88
C GLN A 202 -3.43 -13.70 16.33
N GLU A 203 -3.19 -12.66 15.52
CA GLU A 203 -2.24 -11.59 15.86
C GLU A 203 -2.67 -10.80 17.10
N LEU A 204 -3.97 -10.54 17.26
CA LEU A 204 -4.52 -9.88 18.43
C LEU A 204 -4.33 -10.71 19.71
N ARG A 205 -4.46 -12.04 19.63
CA ARG A 205 -4.20 -12.92 20.79
C ARG A 205 -2.74 -12.87 21.21
N ARG A 206 -1.83 -13.08 20.26
CA ARG A 206 -0.38 -12.98 20.50
C ARG A 206 0.00 -11.63 21.11
N TRP A 207 -0.50 -10.53 20.54
CA TRP A 207 -0.21 -9.21 21.08
C TRP A 207 -0.73 -9.03 22.51
N ARG A 208 -1.94 -9.53 22.83
CA ARG A 208 -2.48 -9.47 24.20
C ARG A 208 -1.63 -10.27 25.18
N GLU A 209 -1.16 -11.45 24.79
CA GLU A 209 -0.28 -12.28 25.62
C GLU A 209 1.07 -11.59 25.89
N GLU A 210 1.67 -10.98 24.86
CA GLU A 210 2.91 -10.19 24.98
C GLU A 210 2.71 -8.97 25.88
N ASP A 211 1.64 -8.20 25.66
CA ASP A 211 1.32 -7.00 26.46
C ASP A 211 1.01 -7.37 27.91
N GLN A 212 0.26 -8.45 28.16
CA GLN A 212 -0.01 -8.94 29.50
C GLN A 212 1.28 -9.36 30.22
N SER A 213 2.12 -10.16 29.58
CA SER A 213 3.42 -10.57 30.15
C SER A 213 4.28 -9.36 30.48
N PHE A 214 4.38 -8.38 29.57
CA PHE A 214 5.09 -7.14 29.82
C PHE A 214 4.52 -6.39 31.04
N ARG A 215 3.19 -6.21 31.09
CA ARG A 215 2.52 -5.51 32.19
C ARG A 215 2.72 -6.21 33.53
N GLU A 216 2.64 -7.53 33.58
CA GLU A 216 2.87 -8.32 34.80
C GLU A 216 4.31 -8.21 35.29
N GLN A 217 5.28 -8.27 34.38
CA GLN A 217 6.69 -8.07 34.72
C GLN A 217 6.92 -6.63 35.21
N TRP A 218 6.35 -5.65 34.52
CA TRP A 218 6.51 -4.24 34.87
C TRP A 218 5.79 -3.88 36.18
N SER A 219 4.64 -4.47 36.48
CA SER A 219 3.88 -4.19 37.71
C SER A 219 4.60 -4.72 38.96
N ARG A 220 5.36 -5.81 38.85
CA ARG A 220 6.17 -6.37 39.94
C ARG A 220 7.33 -5.47 40.36
N LYS A 221 7.81 -4.58 39.48
CA LYS A 221 8.88 -3.62 39.79
C LYS A 221 8.37 -2.49 40.68
N SER A 222 9.12 -2.19 41.74
CA SER A 222 8.95 -1.00 42.59
C SER A 222 9.16 0.29 41.79
N LYS A 223 8.74 1.43 42.37
CA LYS A 223 8.95 2.75 41.74
C LYS A 223 10.42 3.05 41.50
N VAL A 224 11.32 2.65 42.41
CA VAL A 224 12.76 2.89 42.29
C VAL A 224 13.38 2.04 41.18
N GLU A 225 13.01 0.75 41.08
CA GLU A 225 13.50 -0.14 40.02
C GLU A 225 13.07 0.30 38.62
N LYS A 226 11.94 1.02 38.50
CA LYS A 226 11.46 1.57 37.22
C LYS A 226 12.24 2.78 36.72
N ILE A 227 13.00 3.44 37.60
CA ILE A 227 13.71 4.70 37.30
C ILE A 227 15.23 4.58 37.51
N THR A 228 15.74 3.39 37.79
CA THR A 228 17.16 3.13 38.02
C THR A 228 17.65 1.97 37.15
N ILE A 229 18.95 1.95 36.85
CA ILE A 229 19.59 0.80 36.21
C ILE A 229 19.73 -0.35 37.20
N ASP A 230 19.49 -1.58 36.75
CA ASP A 230 19.63 -2.77 37.59
C ASP A 230 21.10 -3.24 37.71
N PRO A 231 21.42 -4.15 38.65
CA PRO A 231 22.78 -4.68 38.79
C PRO A 231 23.32 -5.36 37.52
N ARG A 232 22.47 -6.05 36.75
CA ARG A 232 22.85 -6.72 35.49
C ARG A 232 23.33 -5.72 34.44
N TRP A 233 22.71 -4.54 34.37
CA TRP A 233 23.21 -3.45 33.53
C TRP A 233 24.67 -3.09 33.89
N LYS A 234 25.00 -2.99 35.18
CA LYS A 234 26.36 -2.66 35.64
C LYS A 234 27.37 -3.77 35.38
N GLU A 235 26.97 -5.03 35.41
CA GLU A 235 27.82 -6.16 35.03
C GLU A 235 28.27 -6.09 33.56
N HIS A 236 27.40 -5.58 32.69
CA HIS A 236 27.67 -5.47 31.25
C HIS A 236 28.28 -4.13 30.83
N VAL A 237 28.25 -3.10 31.68
CA VAL A 237 28.80 -1.77 31.38
C VAL A 237 30.08 -1.55 32.19
N PRO A 238 31.27 -1.75 31.59
CA PRO A 238 32.52 -1.57 32.30
C PRO A 238 32.69 -0.11 32.73
N ALA A 239 33.40 0.09 33.84
CA ALA A 239 33.73 1.43 34.31
C ALA A 239 34.58 2.17 33.24
N PRO A 240 34.31 3.45 32.98
CA PRO A 240 35.09 4.21 32.01
C PRO A 240 36.54 4.32 32.48
N VAL A 241 37.48 4.04 31.57
CA VAL A 241 38.91 4.23 31.84
C VAL A 241 39.19 5.74 31.89
N ARG A 242 39.47 6.25 33.08
CA ARG A 242 39.97 7.63 33.23
C ARG A 242 41.44 7.66 32.85
N ASN A 243 41.78 8.33 31.75
CA ASN A 243 43.16 8.69 31.47
C ASN A 243 43.69 9.54 32.64
N LYS A 244 44.77 9.09 33.28
CA LYS A 244 45.47 9.90 34.27
C LYS A 244 45.92 11.18 33.56
N ARG A 245 45.36 12.34 33.94
CA ARG A 245 45.91 13.63 33.53
C ARG A 245 47.37 13.65 33.99
N GLY A 246 48.31 13.70 33.05
CA GLY A 246 49.70 13.99 33.36
C GLY A 246 49.78 15.32 34.13
N PRO A 247 50.85 15.55 34.92
CA PRO A 247 50.98 16.74 35.74
C PRO A 247 50.76 17.99 34.88
N SER A 248 49.88 18.88 35.36
CA SER A 248 49.61 20.19 34.75
C SER A 248 50.93 20.93 34.59
N LYS A 249 51.39 21.17 33.35
CA LYS A 249 52.51 22.07 33.12
C LYS A 249 52.13 23.47 33.63
N PRO A 250 53.01 24.16 34.37
CA PRO A 250 52.74 25.51 34.82
C PRO A 250 52.52 26.41 33.59
N LYS A 251 51.47 27.24 33.65
CA LYS A 251 51.21 28.27 32.63
C LYS A 251 52.32 29.32 32.74
N LEU A 252 53.03 29.55 31.64
CA LEU A 252 53.89 30.72 31.43
C LEU A 252 53.02 31.95 31.19
#